data_AF-A0A2I0QMV7-F1
#
_entry.id   AF-A0A2I0QMV7-F1
#
_cell.length_a   1.000
_cell.length_b   1.000
_cell.length_c   1.000
_cell.angle_alpha   90.00
_cell.angle_beta   90.00
_cell.angle_gamma   90.00
#
_symmetry.space_group_name_H-M   'P 1'
#
loop_
_entity.id
_entity.type
_entity.pdbx_description
1 polymer ?
#
loop_
_entity_poly.entity_id
_entity_poly.type
_entity_poly.pdbx_seq_one_letter_code
_entity_poly.pdbx_strand_id
1 'polypeptide(L)'
;MKEYGKWYGWIPIFTYEVFFEEGIKKSLEKGTGWEKVNDKEREILKSLKSLLADIEKVSIYKRKEKENDVPSESEYFWHILSVKEDKIQDVVIFSSSHNEEEIKKDNYICAANIEFLKNSANNCAGLIKIEFNNINEKYGNEDRRVKNFVRRIYVCIRDIYHSHSHHHSSHERHLDVIKCENDEEAINGIMEQYEKKIDEYHSRMNEWFWHPEVLNEKDAIAIIQPAKGEMLYAQNFIELYEQKDLKNTFVRAYESFSSVGNDLLRTIEFERNKIESERNKDVRLLTVFGSVFTVIICVLTFFVGLDAISKLAHTEKLLLHTSFFGLFVFSMFFAILAALKLKERNIFVILFVMFSIFAVLFLITSIYL
;
A
#
# COMPACT_ATOMS: atom_id res chain seq x y z
N MET A 1 -11.62 5.53 -43.97
CA MET A 1 -11.25 5.60 -42.54
C MET A 1 -10.25 4.48 -42.29
N LYS A 2 -9.15 4.77 -41.60
CA LYS A 2 -8.16 3.74 -41.23
C LYS A 2 -8.74 2.94 -40.07
N GLU A 3 -8.84 1.62 -40.21
CA GLU A 3 -9.25 0.76 -39.10
C GLU A 3 -8.06 0.57 -38.16
N TYR A 4 -8.23 0.96 -36.90
CA TYR A 4 -7.16 0.87 -35.88
C TYR A 4 -7.15 -0.49 -35.15
N GLY A 5 -7.97 -1.43 -35.63
CA GLY A 5 -8.20 -2.75 -35.05
C GLY A 5 -9.01 -2.72 -33.75
N LYS A 6 -9.39 -3.90 -33.29
CA LYS A 6 -10.11 -4.09 -32.03
C LYS A 6 -9.12 -4.43 -30.93
N TRP A 7 -9.33 -3.86 -29.76
CA TRP A 7 -8.46 -4.06 -28.61
C TRP A 7 -9.27 -4.59 -27.44
N TYR A 8 -8.68 -5.51 -26.70
CA TYR A 8 -9.37 -6.21 -25.62
C TYR A 8 -8.59 -6.07 -24.32
N GLY A 9 -9.31 -5.92 -23.22
CA GLY A 9 -8.73 -5.81 -21.88
C GLY A 9 -9.58 -6.56 -20.86
N TRP A 10 -8.95 -7.01 -19.78
CA TRP A 10 -9.60 -7.76 -18.72
C TRP A 10 -9.59 -6.99 -17.40
N ILE A 11 -10.77 -6.67 -16.90
CA ILE A 11 -10.96 -6.06 -15.58
C ILE A 11 -11.45 -7.16 -14.64
N PRO A 12 -10.72 -7.48 -13.55
CA PRO A 12 -11.13 -8.53 -12.63
C PRO A 12 -12.35 -8.10 -11.81
N ILE A 13 -13.54 -8.46 -12.30
CA ILE A 13 -14.83 -8.23 -11.63
C ILE A 13 -15.36 -9.58 -11.10
N PHE A 14 -15.45 -9.70 -9.78
CA PHE A 14 -15.91 -10.94 -9.12
C PHE A 14 -17.42 -11.00 -8.87
N THR A 15 -18.09 -9.87 -8.98
CA THR A 15 -19.52 -9.76 -8.70
C THR A 15 -20.39 -10.19 -9.87
N TYR A 16 -19.78 -10.52 -11.01
CA TYR A 16 -20.45 -10.85 -12.27
C TYR A 16 -21.36 -9.73 -12.83
N GLU A 17 -21.29 -8.54 -12.23
CA GLU A 17 -22.02 -7.34 -12.62
C GLU A 17 -21.07 -6.15 -12.63
N VAL A 18 -21.22 -5.31 -13.66
CA VAL A 18 -20.43 -4.09 -13.82
C VAL A 18 -21.09 -2.97 -13.02
N PHE A 19 -20.47 -2.58 -11.92
CA PHE A 19 -20.84 -1.40 -11.15
C PHE A 19 -19.59 -0.61 -10.77
N PHE A 20 -19.73 0.70 -10.62
CA PHE A 20 -18.64 1.52 -10.10
C PHE A 20 -18.33 1.17 -8.66
N GLU A 21 -17.04 1.03 -8.33
CA GLU A 21 -16.66 0.84 -6.93
C GLU A 21 -17.15 2.00 -6.06
N GLU A 22 -17.47 1.72 -4.79
CA GLU A 22 -18.17 2.67 -3.91
C GLU A 22 -17.42 4.00 -3.76
N GLY A 23 -16.08 3.96 -3.70
CA GLY A 23 -15.23 5.15 -3.66
C GLY A 23 -15.34 5.99 -4.94
N ILE A 24 -15.39 5.33 -6.10
CA ILE A 24 -15.53 5.99 -7.41
C ILE A 24 -16.93 6.56 -7.59
N LYS A 25 -17.98 5.83 -7.19
CA LYS A 25 -19.34 6.36 -7.22
C LYS A 25 -19.47 7.64 -6.40
N LYS A 26 -18.92 7.66 -5.18
CA LYS A 26 -18.86 8.86 -4.34
C LYS A 26 -18.02 9.97 -4.99
N SER A 27 -16.91 9.63 -5.65
CA SER A 27 -16.06 10.58 -6.38
C SER A 27 -16.83 11.28 -7.50
N LEU A 28 -17.55 10.52 -8.33
CA LEU A 28 -18.38 11.02 -9.43
C LEU A 28 -19.55 11.88 -8.93
N GLU A 29 -20.15 11.51 -7.80
CA GLU A 29 -21.25 12.27 -7.18
C GLU A 29 -20.78 13.58 -6.55
N LYS A 30 -19.62 13.57 -5.88
CA LYS A 30 -19.07 14.73 -5.16
C LYS A 30 -18.16 15.63 -5.98
N GLY A 31 -17.75 15.20 -7.18
CA GLY A 31 -16.78 15.93 -7.99
C GLY A 31 -15.33 15.78 -7.53
N THR A 32 -15.02 14.82 -6.66
CA THR A 32 -13.67 14.68 -6.08
C THR A 32 -12.81 13.75 -6.95
N GLY A 33 -12.13 14.31 -7.95
CA GLY A 33 -11.24 13.58 -8.87
C GLY A 33 -11.84 13.38 -10.27
N TRP A 34 -13.14 13.09 -10.35
CA TRP A 34 -13.93 13.13 -11.59
C TRP A 34 -14.97 14.23 -11.51
N GLU A 35 -15.02 15.11 -12.50
CA GLU A 35 -15.91 16.26 -12.54
C GLU A 35 -16.98 16.06 -13.62
N LYS A 36 -18.19 16.58 -13.41
CA LYS A 36 -19.19 16.63 -14.49
C LYS A 36 -18.76 17.67 -15.52
N VAL A 37 -18.89 17.30 -16.80
CA VAL A 37 -18.63 18.22 -17.91
C VAL A 37 -19.64 19.36 -17.92
N ASN A 38 -19.18 20.59 -18.09
CA ASN A 38 -20.05 21.78 -18.10
C ASN A 38 -20.74 21.98 -19.47
N ASP A 39 -21.67 22.93 -19.57
CA ASP A 39 -22.46 23.15 -20.80
C ASP A 39 -21.59 23.53 -22.01
N LYS A 40 -20.57 24.37 -21.80
CA LYS A 40 -19.65 24.80 -22.87
C LYS A 40 -18.85 23.62 -23.42
N GLU A 41 -18.33 22.78 -22.55
CA GLU A 41 -17.59 21.57 -22.90
C GLU A 41 -18.51 20.52 -23.54
N ARG A 42 -19.76 20.42 -23.08
CA ARG A 42 -20.79 19.58 -23.69
C ARG A 42 -21.08 20.00 -25.14
N GLU A 43 -21.08 21.29 -25.46
CA GLU A 43 -21.18 21.77 -26.85
C GLU A 43 -19.97 21.37 -27.71
N ILE A 44 -18.76 21.39 -27.14
CA ILE A 44 -17.56 20.87 -27.83
C ILE A 44 -17.75 19.40 -28.18
N LEU A 45 -18.21 18.58 -27.23
CA LEU A 45 -18.48 17.16 -27.43
C LEU A 45 -19.62 16.91 -28.42
N LYS A 46 -20.68 17.72 -28.39
CA LYS A 46 -21.76 17.67 -29.41
C LYS A 46 -21.24 17.94 -30.81
N SER A 47 -20.23 18.78 -30.97
CA SER A 47 -19.57 18.97 -32.27
C SER A 47 -18.80 17.74 -32.75
N LEU A 48 -18.54 16.77 -31.85
CA LEU A 48 -17.96 15.46 -32.12
C LEU A 48 -19.02 14.35 -32.18
N LYS A 49 -20.32 14.66 -32.20
CA LYS A 49 -21.46 13.71 -32.05
C LYS A 49 -21.42 12.50 -32.98
N SER A 50 -20.76 12.57 -34.15
CA SER A 50 -20.57 11.39 -35.00
C SER A 50 -19.66 10.31 -34.39
N LEU A 51 -19.01 10.60 -33.25
CA LEU A 51 -17.97 9.78 -32.62
C LEU A 51 -18.34 9.29 -31.22
N LEU A 52 -19.54 9.61 -30.71
CA LEU A 52 -19.96 9.29 -29.33
C LEU A 52 -21.39 8.78 -29.30
N ALA A 53 -21.71 7.97 -28.30
CA ALA A 53 -23.09 7.63 -27.95
C ALA A 53 -23.91 8.91 -27.69
N ASP A 54 -25.24 8.79 -27.72
CA ASP A 54 -26.19 9.91 -27.60
C ASP A 54 -25.92 10.77 -26.35
N ILE A 55 -25.10 11.82 -26.53
CA ILE A 55 -24.53 12.70 -25.49
C ILE A 55 -25.64 13.26 -24.58
N GLU A 56 -26.85 13.42 -25.10
CA GLU A 56 -28.01 13.95 -24.38
C GLU A 56 -28.58 12.96 -23.36
N LYS A 57 -28.37 11.66 -23.54
CA LYS A 57 -28.92 10.59 -22.69
C LYS A 57 -27.91 9.96 -21.74
N VAL A 58 -26.68 10.47 -21.71
CA VAL A 58 -25.57 9.92 -20.93
C VAL A 58 -25.02 10.95 -19.94
N SER A 59 -24.55 10.44 -18.81
CA SER A 59 -23.79 11.25 -17.87
C SER A 59 -22.35 11.37 -18.38
N ILE A 60 -21.78 12.58 -18.37
CA ILE A 60 -20.44 12.81 -18.90
C ILE A 60 -19.55 13.37 -17.81
N TYR A 61 -18.42 12.71 -17.62
CA TYR A 61 -17.44 13.05 -16.61
C TYR A 61 -16.08 13.32 -17.25
N LYS A 62 -15.30 14.19 -16.63
CA LYS A 62 -13.93 14.51 -17.02
C LYS A 62 -12.96 14.35 -15.86
N ARG A 63 -11.73 13.97 -16.17
CA ARG A 63 -10.60 13.98 -15.24
C ARG A 63 -9.34 14.40 -15.96
N LYS A 64 -8.56 15.26 -15.32
CA LYS A 64 -7.21 15.61 -15.78
C LYS A 64 -6.22 14.62 -15.20
N GLU A 65 -5.36 14.08 -16.05
CA GLU A 65 -4.29 13.18 -15.65
C GLU A 65 -2.94 13.72 -16.15
N LYS A 66 -1.89 13.49 -15.37
CA LYS A 66 -0.51 13.83 -15.70
C LYS A 66 0.22 12.55 -16.10
N GLU A 67 0.92 12.59 -17.23
CA GLU A 67 1.83 11.51 -17.60
C GLU A 67 3.10 11.58 -16.75
N ASN A 68 3.29 10.57 -15.89
CA ASN A 68 4.42 10.47 -14.98
C ASN A 68 5.41 9.42 -15.49
N ASP A 69 6.14 9.70 -16.57
CA ASP A 69 7.28 8.85 -16.96
C ASP A 69 8.53 9.62 -17.42
N VAL A 70 8.47 10.95 -17.61
CA VAL A 70 9.66 11.75 -17.97
C VAL A 70 9.70 13.07 -17.19
N PRO A 71 10.74 13.32 -16.36
CA PRO A 71 10.83 14.52 -15.50
C PRO A 71 10.89 15.87 -16.23
N SER A 72 11.23 15.91 -17.52
CA SER A 72 11.54 17.17 -18.21
C SER A 72 10.34 17.81 -18.93
N GLU A 73 9.32 17.05 -19.33
CA GLU A 73 8.13 17.58 -20.03
C GLU A 73 6.91 16.72 -19.65
N SER A 74 6.18 17.12 -18.61
CA SER A 74 4.96 16.41 -18.23
C SER A 74 3.84 16.75 -19.22
N GLU A 75 3.38 15.77 -19.98
CA GLU A 75 2.16 15.89 -20.77
C GLU A 75 0.93 15.73 -19.86
N TYR A 76 -0.12 16.50 -20.14
CA TYR A 76 -1.40 16.41 -19.43
C TYR A 76 -2.49 16.00 -20.41
N PHE A 77 -3.41 15.19 -19.92
CA PHE A 77 -4.53 14.68 -20.71
C PHE A 77 -5.84 14.92 -19.98
N TRP A 78 -6.87 15.26 -20.73
CA TRP A 78 -8.25 15.17 -20.26
C TRP A 78 -8.84 13.85 -20.73
N HIS A 79 -9.30 13.05 -19.78
CA HIS A 79 -10.10 11.85 -20.00
C HIS A 79 -11.57 12.21 -19.83
N ILE A 80 -12.36 11.99 -20.87
CA ILE A 80 -13.81 12.21 -20.85
C ILE A 80 -14.50 10.86 -20.99
N LEU A 81 -15.48 10.60 -20.12
CA LEU A 81 -16.24 9.35 -20.10
C LEU A 81 -17.70 9.64 -20.36
N SER A 82 -18.31 8.89 -21.28
CA SER A 82 -19.77 8.78 -21.35
C SER A 82 -20.23 7.56 -20.55
N VAL A 83 -21.20 7.76 -19.67
CA VAL A 83 -21.68 6.75 -18.74
C VAL A 83 -23.19 6.61 -18.84
N LYS A 84 -23.63 5.35 -18.95
CA LYS A 84 -25.04 4.97 -18.89
C LYS A 84 -25.19 3.75 -17.98
N GLU A 85 -26.05 3.82 -16.97
CA GLU A 85 -26.35 2.70 -16.07
C GLU A 85 -25.07 2.05 -15.49
N ASP A 86 -24.18 2.87 -14.93
CA ASP A 86 -22.87 2.49 -14.38
C ASP A 86 -21.91 1.79 -15.38
N LYS A 87 -22.23 1.82 -16.69
CA LYS A 87 -21.37 1.33 -17.78
C LYS A 87 -20.78 2.50 -18.57
N ILE A 88 -19.46 2.50 -18.72
CA ILE A 88 -18.76 3.40 -19.64
C ILE A 88 -19.06 2.94 -21.07
N GLN A 89 -19.54 3.86 -21.92
CA GLN A 89 -19.86 3.59 -23.33
C GLN A 89 -18.79 4.14 -24.26
N ASP A 90 -18.24 5.31 -23.96
CA ASP A 90 -17.21 5.96 -24.74
C ASP A 90 -16.16 6.60 -23.85
N VAL A 91 -14.94 6.66 -24.37
CA VAL A 91 -13.83 7.41 -23.79
C VAL A 91 -13.26 8.35 -24.84
N VAL A 92 -13.10 9.62 -24.46
CA VAL A 92 -12.48 10.66 -25.30
C VAL A 92 -11.24 11.21 -24.62
N ILE A 93 -10.18 11.39 -25.39
CA ILE A 93 -8.92 11.96 -24.90
C ILE A 93 -8.65 13.28 -25.61
N PHE A 94 -8.33 14.30 -24.82
CA PHE A 94 -7.77 15.56 -25.29
C PHE A 94 -6.38 15.77 -24.68
N SER A 95 -5.45 16.34 -25.45
CA SER A 95 -4.23 16.89 -24.87
C SER A 95 -4.56 18.14 -24.06
N SER A 96 -3.76 18.41 -23.04
CA SER A 96 -3.89 19.60 -22.22
C SER A 96 -2.51 20.11 -21.84
N SER A 97 -2.39 21.43 -21.73
CA SER A 97 -1.26 22.02 -21.01
C SER A 97 -1.49 21.97 -19.50
N HIS A 98 -0.43 22.09 -18.71
CA HIS A 98 -0.50 22.04 -17.25
C HIS A 98 -1.57 22.95 -16.64
N ASN A 99 -1.71 24.17 -17.17
CA ASN A 99 -2.57 25.22 -16.61
C ASN A 99 -3.98 25.28 -17.21
N GLU A 100 -4.30 24.44 -18.20
CA GLU A 100 -5.64 24.45 -18.81
C GLU A 100 -6.68 23.79 -17.91
N GLU A 101 -7.71 24.55 -17.52
CA GLU A 101 -8.83 24.07 -16.70
C GLU A 101 -10.00 23.50 -17.55
N GLU A 102 -10.02 23.81 -18.85
CA GLU A 102 -11.10 23.44 -19.76
C GLU A 102 -10.58 22.67 -20.98
N ILE A 103 -11.42 21.79 -21.54
CA ILE A 103 -11.12 21.14 -22.82
C ILE A 103 -11.25 22.10 -24.00
N LYS A 104 -10.40 21.91 -25.01
CA LYS A 104 -10.42 22.67 -26.27
C LYS A 104 -10.54 21.71 -27.45
N LYS A 105 -11.39 22.06 -28.41
CA LYS A 105 -11.65 21.21 -29.60
C LYS A 105 -10.38 20.86 -30.37
N ASP A 106 -9.48 21.83 -30.56
CA ASP A 106 -8.24 21.66 -31.33
C ASP A 106 -7.25 20.67 -30.67
N ASN A 107 -7.45 20.38 -29.38
CA ASN A 107 -6.64 19.44 -28.62
C ASN A 107 -7.20 18.02 -28.65
N TYR A 108 -8.24 17.74 -29.44
CA TYR A 108 -8.82 16.40 -29.57
C TYR A 108 -7.78 15.40 -30.11
N ILE A 109 -7.64 14.27 -29.41
CA ILE A 109 -6.75 13.17 -29.80
C ILE A 109 -7.56 12.02 -30.38
N CYS A 110 -8.46 11.42 -29.60
CA CYS A 110 -9.19 10.22 -30.01
C CYS A 110 -10.50 10.04 -29.25
N ALA A 111 -11.38 9.23 -29.83
CA ALA A 111 -12.62 8.74 -29.24
C ALA A 111 -12.71 7.23 -29.49
N ALA A 112 -13.07 6.48 -28.46
CA ALA A 112 -13.24 5.03 -28.53
C ALA A 112 -14.56 4.58 -27.91
N ASN A 113 -15.24 3.64 -28.57
CA ASN A 113 -16.35 2.90 -27.98
C ASN A 113 -15.81 1.82 -27.05
N ILE A 114 -16.53 1.62 -25.95
CA ILE A 114 -16.27 0.61 -24.95
C ILE A 114 -17.47 -0.34 -24.92
N GLU A 115 -17.20 -1.61 -25.18
CA GLU A 115 -18.20 -2.67 -25.11
C GLU A 115 -17.80 -3.67 -24.02
N PHE A 116 -18.70 -3.90 -23.06
CA PHE A 116 -18.54 -4.94 -22.05
C PHE A 116 -19.08 -6.26 -22.60
N LEU A 117 -18.18 -7.20 -22.85
CA LEU A 117 -18.53 -8.50 -23.38
C LEU A 117 -19.17 -9.38 -22.31
N LYS A 118 -20.06 -10.24 -22.78
CA LYS A 118 -20.75 -11.21 -21.93
C LYS A 118 -19.98 -12.53 -21.94
N ASN A 119 -19.94 -13.15 -20.77
CA ASN A 119 -19.37 -14.48 -20.61
C ASN A 119 -20.36 -15.59 -20.98
N SER A 120 -19.99 -16.86 -20.79
CA SER A 120 -20.86 -18.01 -21.13
C SER A 120 -22.18 -18.04 -20.35
N ALA A 121 -22.20 -17.46 -19.14
CA ALA A 121 -23.38 -17.28 -18.31
C ALA A 121 -24.20 -16.00 -18.64
N ASN A 122 -23.88 -15.31 -19.74
CA ASN A 122 -24.52 -14.07 -20.18
C ASN A 122 -24.38 -12.89 -19.19
N ASN A 123 -23.37 -12.94 -18.33
CA ASN A 123 -23.00 -11.89 -17.38
C ASN A 123 -21.89 -10.99 -17.95
N CYS A 124 -21.93 -9.70 -17.66
CA CYS A 124 -20.83 -8.77 -17.99
C CYS A 124 -19.75 -8.90 -16.93
N ALA A 125 -18.74 -9.72 -17.18
CA ALA A 125 -17.76 -10.09 -16.16
C ALA A 125 -16.43 -9.33 -16.24
N GLY A 126 -16.36 -8.24 -17.00
CA GLY A 126 -15.18 -7.35 -17.03
C GLY A 126 -14.24 -7.52 -18.23
N LEU A 127 -14.53 -8.42 -19.17
CA LEU A 127 -13.88 -8.39 -20.49
C LEU A 127 -14.44 -7.21 -21.27
N ILE A 128 -13.56 -6.31 -21.68
CA ILE A 128 -13.92 -5.13 -22.44
C ILE A 128 -13.30 -5.16 -23.82
N LYS A 129 -14.02 -4.60 -24.78
CA LYS A 129 -13.57 -4.34 -26.14
C LYS A 129 -13.54 -2.83 -26.36
N ILE A 130 -12.42 -2.36 -26.89
CA ILE A 130 -12.08 -0.96 -27.15
C ILE A 130 -11.88 -0.81 -28.65
N GLU A 131 -12.73 -0.02 -29.29
CA GLU A 131 -12.67 0.27 -30.72
C GLU A 131 -12.63 1.77 -30.95
N PHE A 132 -11.62 2.26 -31.67
CA PHE A 132 -11.54 3.68 -31.99
C PHE A 132 -12.57 4.07 -33.04
N ASN A 133 -13.42 5.02 -32.70
CA ASN A 133 -14.28 5.72 -33.64
C ASN A 133 -13.46 6.60 -34.57
N ASN A 134 -12.49 7.31 -33.99
CA ASN A 134 -11.60 8.21 -34.71
C ASN A 134 -10.35 8.49 -33.88
N ILE A 135 -9.22 8.61 -34.57
CA ILE A 135 -7.99 9.17 -34.03
C ILE A 135 -7.58 10.33 -34.93
N ASN A 136 -7.31 11.48 -34.35
CA ASN A 136 -6.78 12.64 -35.05
C ASN A 136 -5.50 12.25 -35.80
N GLU A 137 -5.44 12.55 -37.11
CA GLU A 137 -4.36 12.15 -38.01
C GLU A 137 -2.96 12.56 -37.51
N LYS A 138 -2.87 13.68 -36.79
CA LYS A 138 -1.62 14.13 -36.15
C LYS A 138 -1.04 13.07 -35.18
N TYR A 139 -1.89 12.27 -34.56
CA TYR A 139 -1.54 11.30 -33.51
C TYR A 139 -1.67 9.84 -33.97
N GLY A 140 -2.51 9.55 -34.98
CA GLY A 140 -2.86 8.19 -35.44
C GLY A 140 -1.91 7.54 -36.47
N ASN A 141 -0.74 8.12 -36.71
CA ASN A 141 0.19 7.63 -37.73
C ASN A 141 1.13 6.52 -37.25
N GLU A 142 1.35 6.41 -35.94
CA GLU A 142 2.27 5.45 -35.34
C GLU A 142 1.53 4.42 -34.47
N ASP A 143 1.66 3.13 -34.78
CA ASP A 143 1.02 2.04 -34.02
C ASP A 143 1.40 2.06 -32.54
N ARG A 144 2.64 2.47 -32.22
CA ARG A 144 3.10 2.62 -30.84
C ARG A 144 2.28 3.66 -30.06
N ARG A 145 1.96 4.80 -30.68
CA ARG A 145 1.14 5.85 -30.04
C ARG A 145 -0.29 5.40 -29.88
N VAL A 146 -0.85 4.74 -30.89
CA VAL A 146 -2.20 4.15 -30.82
C VAL A 146 -2.28 3.17 -29.65
N LYS A 147 -1.30 2.25 -29.52
CA LYS A 147 -1.23 1.32 -28.37
C LYS A 147 -1.16 2.05 -27.03
N ASN A 148 -0.40 3.13 -26.93
CA ASN A 148 -0.33 3.94 -25.70
C ASN A 148 -1.69 4.57 -25.34
N PHE A 149 -2.43 5.09 -26.32
CA PHE A 149 -3.78 5.61 -26.07
C PHE A 149 -4.75 4.51 -25.63
N VAL A 150 -4.72 3.32 -26.25
CA VAL A 150 -5.56 2.18 -25.82
C VAL A 150 -5.23 1.79 -24.39
N ARG A 151 -3.94 1.65 -24.05
CA ARG A 151 -3.52 1.35 -22.67
C ARG A 151 -4.05 2.37 -21.69
N ARG A 152 -3.96 3.66 -22.03
CA ARG A 152 -4.45 4.75 -21.19
C ARG A 152 -5.97 4.69 -20.99
N ILE A 153 -6.73 4.41 -22.05
CA ILE A 153 -8.18 4.19 -21.99
C ILE A 153 -8.48 3.00 -21.06
N TYR A 154 -7.80 1.88 -21.26
CA TYR A 154 -7.98 0.68 -20.46
C TYR A 154 -7.69 0.90 -18.97
N VAL A 155 -6.56 1.53 -18.63
CA VAL A 155 -6.20 1.87 -17.23
C VAL A 155 -7.27 2.76 -16.60
N CYS A 156 -7.72 3.78 -17.34
CA CYS A 156 -8.79 4.69 -16.88
C CYS A 156 -10.09 3.94 -16.55
N ILE A 157 -10.53 3.04 -17.44
CA ILE A 157 -11.74 2.22 -17.22
C ILE A 157 -11.53 1.26 -16.05
N ARG A 158 -10.40 0.54 -16.03
CA ARG A 158 -10.06 -0.41 -14.97
C ARG A 158 -10.11 0.24 -13.60
N ASP A 159 -9.48 1.39 -13.43
CA ASP A 159 -9.42 2.08 -12.13
C ASP A 159 -10.79 2.54 -11.61
N ILE A 160 -11.80 2.64 -12.49
CA ILE A 160 -13.18 2.95 -12.12
C ILE A 160 -13.93 1.73 -11.59
N TYR A 161 -13.63 0.55 -12.14
CA TYR A 161 -14.27 -0.72 -11.79
C TYR A 161 -13.46 -1.58 -10.84
N HIS A 162 -12.20 -1.23 -10.57
CA HIS A 162 -11.24 -1.99 -9.77
C HIS A 162 -10.19 -1.06 -9.10
N SER A 163 -10.64 -0.16 -8.22
CA SER A 163 -9.83 0.92 -7.62
C SER A 163 -9.00 0.50 -6.40
N HIS A 164 -9.21 -0.71 -5.85
CA HIS A 164 -8.41 -1.26 -4.75
C HIS A 164 -7.01 -1.72 -5.14
N SER A 165 -6.66 -1.61 -6.41
CA SER A 165 -5.37 -1.99 -6.94
C SER A 165 -4.34 -0.88 -6.63
N HIS A 166 -3.97 -0.73 -5.33
CA HIS A 166 -2.85 0.10 -4.86
C HIS A 166 -1.50 -0.49 -5.29
N HIS A 167 -1.37 -0.83 -6.56
CA HIS A 167 -0.10 -1.24 -7.13
C HIS A 167 0.75 0.02 -7.21
N HIS A 168 1.69 0.14 -6.27
CA HIS A 168 2.77 1.09 -6.42
C HIS A 168 3.39 0.88 -7.80
N SER A 169 3.46 1.98 -8.56
CA SER A 169 3.77 2.09 -9.98
C SER A 169 5.11 1.50 -10.44
N SER A 170 5.85 0.81 -9.57
CA SER A 170 7.18 0.27 -9.89
C SER A 170 7.25 -1.26 -9.99
N HIS A 171 6.31 -2.05 -9.45
CA HIS A 171 6.57 -3.48 -9.24
C HIS A 171 5.51 -4.49 -9.69
N GLU A 172 4.31 -4.07 -10.09
CA GLU A 172 3.29 -5.00 -10.64
C GLU A 172 2.90 -4.65 -12.07
N ARG A 173 3.15 -5.60 -12.98
CA ARG A 173 2.71 -5.51 -14.37
C ARG A 173 1.24 -5.88 -14.43
N HIS A 174 0.38 -4.90 -14.60
CA HIS A 174 -1.00 -5.16 -15.00
C HIS A 174 -1.05 -5.92 -16.33
N LEU A 175 -2.12 -6.69 -16.55
CA LEU A 175 -2.37 -7.23 -17.87
C LEU A 175 -2.46 -6.09 -18.89
N ASP A 176 -1.84 -6.30 -20.04
CA ASP A 176 -1.86 -5.39 -21.17
C ASP A 176 -3.08 -5.66 -22.05
N VAL A 177 -3.43 -4.66 -22.86
CA VAL A 177 -4.46 -4.79 -23.89
C VAL A 177 -3.95 -5.60 -25.08
N ILE A 178 -4.85 -6.37 -25.68
CA ILE A 178 -4.54 -7.30 -26.77
C ILE A 178 -5.24 -6.83 -28.04
N LYS A 179 -4.50 -6.72 -29.14
CA LYS A 179 -5.07 -6.45 -30.46
C LYS A 179 -5.40 -7.77 -31.15
N CYS A 180 -6.66 -8.01 -31.45
CA CYS A 180 -7.14 -9.23 -32.13
C CYS A 180 -8.49 -8.97 -32.79
N GLU A 181 -8.98 -9.91 -33.60
CA GLU A 181 -10.18 -9.69 -34.42
C GLU A 181 -11.48 -10.20 -33.77
N ASN A 182 -11.35 -11.14 -32.84
CA ASN A 182 -12.47 -11.82 -32.20
C ASN A 182 -12.23 -12.10 -30.70
N ASP A 183 -13.31 -12.43 -30.01
CA ASP A 183 -13.33 -12.57 -28.56
C ASP A 183 -12.58 -13.83 -28.08
N GLU A 184 -12.52 -14.88 -28.90
CA GLU A 184 -11.81 -16.13 -28.57
C GLU A 184 -10.29 -15.92 -28.56
N GLU A 185 -9.75 -15.22 -29.57
CA GLU A 185 -8.36 -14.79 -29.60
C GLU A 185 -8.02 -13.87 -28.41
N ALA A 186 -8.94 -12.99 -28.03
CA ALA A 186 -8.78 -12.13 -26.87
C ALA A 186 -8.68 -12.94 -25.57
N ILE A 187 -9.57 -13.92 -25.39
CA ILE A 187 -9.59 -14.81 -24.22
C ILE A 187 -8.28 -15.58 -24.12
N ASN A 188 -7.83 -16.19 -25.22
CA ASN A 188 -6.57 -16.93 -25.26
C ASN A 188 -5.37 -16.04 -24.97
N GLY A 189 -5.31 -14.85 -25.57
CA GLY A 189 -4.23 -13.91 -25.30
C GLY A 189 -4.21 -13.40 -23.86
N ILE A 190 -5.37 -13.22 -23.22
CA ILE A 190 -5.44 -12.84 -21.80
C ILE A 190 -4.92 -13.97 -20.93
N MET A 191 -5.25 -15.22 -21.27
CA MET A 191 -4.73 -16.41 -20.59
C MET A 191 -3.21 -16.52 -20.72
N GLU A 192 -2.65 -16.33 -21.92
CA GLU A 192 -1.19 -16.35 -22.12
C GLU A 192 -0.47 -15.30 -21.24
N GLN A 193 -1.06 -14.11 -21.08
CA GLN A 193 -0.51 -13.10 -20.18
C GLN A 193 -0.54 -13.55 -18.71
N TYR A 194 -1.61 -14.21 -18.28
CA TYR A 194 -1.72 -14.75 -16.93
C TYR A 194 -0.70 -15.87 -16.67
N GLU A 195 -0.54 -16.81 -17.60
CA GLU A 195 0.47 -17.87 -17.51
C GLU A 195 1.87 -17.28 -17.38
N LYS A 196 2.24 -16.36 -18.27
CA LYS A 196 3.53 -15.68 -18.22
C LYS A 196 3.76 -14.97 -16.89
N LYS A 197 2.73 -14.28 -16.37
CA LYS A 197 2.83 -13.55 -15.10
C LYS A 197 3.04 -14.50 -13.92
N ILE A 198 2.38 -15.65 -13.93
CA ILE A 198 2.56 -16.69 -12.91
C ILE A 198 3.92 -17.35 -12.99
N ASP A 199 4.43 -17.61 -14.19
CA ASP A 199 5.79 -18.12 -14.38
C ASP A 199 6.84 -17.12 -13.86
N GLU A 200 6.64 -15.82 -14.12
CA GLU A 200 7.47 -14.75 -13.56
C GLU A 200 7.44 -14.75 -12.02
N TYR A 201 6.26 -14.94 -11.40
CA TYR A 201 6.16 -15.07 -9.93
C TYR A 201 6.88 -16.31 -9.41
N HIS A 202 6.73 -17.47 -10.06
CA HIS A 202 7.45 -18.70 -9.67
C HIS A 202 8.97 -18.52 -9.81
N SER A 203 9.45 -17.88 -10.88
CA SER A 203 10.88 -17.59 -11.07
C SER A 203 11.43 -16.73 -9.93
N ARG A 204 10.72 -15.65 -9.58
CA ARG A 204 11.11 -14.77 -8.47
C ARG A 204 11.07 -15.48 -7.11
N MET A 205 10.10 -16.38 -6.91
CA MET A 205 10.04 -17.19 -5.69
C MET A 205 11.18 -18.22 -5.63
N ASN A 206 11.56 -18.82 -6.76
CA ASN A 206 12.70 -19.74 -6.83
C ASN A 206 14.02 -19.01 -6.51
N GLU A 207 14.23 -17.79 -7.01
CA GLU A 207 15.40 -16.98 -6.64
C GLU A 207 15.51 -16.80 -5.12
N TRP A 208 14.39 -16.58 -4.43
CA TRP A 208 14.35 -16.52 -2.97
C TRP A 208 14.75 -17.85 -2.30
N PHE A 209 14.27 -18.99 -2.80
CA PHE A 209 14.63 -20.30 -2.25
C PHE A 209 16.13 -20.60 -2.35
N TRP A 210 16.77 -20.19 -3.44
CA TRP A 210 18.19 -20.45 -3.68
C TRP A 210 19.13 -19.41 -3.06
N HIS A 211 18.64 -18.19 -2.84
CA HIS A 211 19.40 -17.06 -2.30
C HIS A 211 18.64 -16.34 -1.16
N PRO A 212 18.35 -17.04 -0.04
CA PRO A 212 17.56 -16.48 1.06
C PRO A 212 18.22 -15.26 1.71
N GLU A 213 19.54 -15.10 1.59
CA GLU A 213 20.30 -13.95 2.07
C GLU A 213 20.04 -12.64 1.29
N VAL A 214 19.46 -12.72 0.09
CA VAL A 214 19.29 -11.58 -0.83
C VAL A 214 17.95 -10.84 -0.61
N LEU A 215 16.93 -11.53 -0.10
CA LEU A 215 15.57 -11.00 -0.01
C LEU A 215 15.10 -10.99 1.44
N ASN A 216 14.74 -9.82 1.96
CA ASN A 216 14.18 -9.73 3.31
C ASN A 216 12.71 -10.17 3.31
N GLU A 217 12.18 -10.47 4.50
CA GLU A 217 10.78 -10.89 4.70
C GLU A 217 9.75 -10.02 3.97
N LYS A 218 9.93 -8.69 3.98
CA LYS A 218 8.97 -7.78 3.36
C LYS A 218 8.95 -7.95 1.85
N ASP A 219 10.10 -8.24 1.24
CA ASP A 219 10.20 -8.47 -0.20
C ASP A 219 9.49 -9.78 -0.58
N ALA A 220 9.61 -10.83 0.24
CA ALA A 220 8.91 -12.09 0.01
C ALA A 220 7.38 -11.92 0.13
N ILE A 221 6.89 -11.22 1.16
CA ILE A 221 5.46 -10.91 1.32
C ILE A 221 4.95 -10.06 0.13
N ALA A 222 5.76 -9.10 -0.33
CA ALA A 222 5.46 -8.25 -1.49
C ALA A 222 5.45 -9.01 -2.83
N ILE A 223 5.95 -10.25 -2.88
CA ILE A 223 5.83 -11.13 -4.05
C ILE A 223 4.63 -12.06 -3.90
N ILE A 224 4.50 -12.72 -2.74
CA ILE A 224 3.51 -13.79 -2.53
C ILE A 224 2.08 -13.24 -2.53
N GLN A 225 1.82 -12.11 -1.85
CA GLN A 225 0.45 -11.59 -1.74
C GLN A 225 -0.11 -11.14 -3.11
N PRO A 226 0.64 -10.35 -3.92
CA PRO A 226 0.23 -10.07 -5.28
C PRO A 226 0.05 -11.31 -6.16
N ALA A 227 1.00 -12.25 -6.11
CA ALA A 227 0.92 -13.49 -6.89
C ALA A 227 -0.37 -14.26 -6.61
N LYS A 228 -0.75 -14.37 -5.33
CA LYS A 228 -2.01 -15.00 -4.91
C LYS A 228 -3.23 -14.27 -5.46
N GLY A 229 -3.25 -12.95 -5.41
CA GLY A 229 -4.34 -12.14 -5.97
C GLY A 229 -4.51 -12.37 -7.48
N GLU A 230 -3.40 -12.35 -8.21
CA GLU A 230 -3.38 -12.58 -9.66
C GLU A 230 -3.82 -13.98 -10.05
N MET A 231 -3.41 -15.00 -9.28
CA MET A 231 -3.89 -16.37 -9.47
C MET A 231 -5.40 -16.51 -9.23
N LEU A 232 -5.96 -15.79 -8.25
CA LEU A 232 -7.41 -15.73 -8.04
C LEU A 232 -8.12 -15.05 -9.22
N TYR A 233 -7.55 -13.97 -9.76
CA TYR A 233 -8.10 -13.30 -10.94
C TYR A 233 -8.11 -14.23 -12.15
N ALA A 234 -7.02 -14.96 -12.37
CA ALA A 234 -6.93 -15.94 -13.45
C ALA A 234 -7.90 -17.11 -13.27
N GLN A 235 -8.04 -17.65 -12.06
CA GLN A 235 -9.02 -18.70 -11.78
C GLN A 235 -10.46 -18.23 -12.07
N ASN A 236 -10.81 -17.02 -11.64
CA ASN A 236 -12.11 -16.43 -11.95
C ASN A 236 -12.30 -16.28 -13.47
N PHE A 237 -11.28 -15.80 -14.20
CA PHE A 237 -11.34 -15.68 -15.65
C PHE A 237 -11.55 -17.04 -16.34
N ILE A 238 -10.82 -18.09 -15.91
CA ILE A 238 -10.96 -19.46 -16.41
C ILE A 238 -12.39 -19.98 -16.22
N GLU A 239 -12.97 -19.74 -15.04
CA GLU A 239 -14.34 -20.16 -14.74
C GLU A 239 -15.37 -19.43 -15.62
N LEU A 240 -15.16 -18.13 -15.86
CA LEU A 240 -16.09 -17.31 -16.63
C LEU A 240 -16.09 -17.63 -18.12
N TYR A 241 -14.94 -18.01 -18.67
CA TYR A 241 -14.77 -18.29 -20.11
C TYR A 241 -14.49 -19.77 -20.40
N GLU A 242 -14.83 -20.64 -19.44
CA GLU A 242 -14.82 -22.11 -19.52
C GLU A 242 -13.50 -22.74 -20.00
N GLN A 243 -12.36 -22.14 -19.64
CA GLN A 243 -11.01 -22.62 -19.98
C GLN A 243 -10.55 -23.79 -19.08
N LYS A 244 -11.37 -24.85 -19.01
CA LYS A 244 -11.30 -25.92 -17.98
C LYS A 244 -9.94 -26.64 -17.92
N ASP A 245 -9.25 -26.75 -19.05
CA ASP A 245 -7.97 -27.46 -19.14
C ASP A 245 -6.86 -26.80 -18.30
N LEU A 246 -6.96 -25.49 -18.07
CA LEU A 246 -5.97 -24.72 -17.31
C LEU A 246 -6.31 -24.59 -15.82
N LYS A 247 -7.57 -24.85 -15.42
CA LYS A 247 -8.05 -24.61 -14.05
C LYS A 247 -7.16 -25.28 -12.99
N ASN A 248 -6.81 -26.54 -13.20
CA ASN A 248 -6.03 -27.31 -12.22
C ASN A 248 -4.60 -26.77 -12.06
N THR A 249 -4.00 -26.23 -13.12
CA THR A 249 -2.65 -25.63 -13.08
C THR A 249 -2.64 -24.41 -12.17
N PHE A 250 -3.61 -23.51 -12.35
CA PHE A 250 -3.73 -22.28 -11.57
C PHE A 250 -4.15 -22.53 -10.11
N VAL A 251 -5.00 -23.53 -9.86
CA VAL A 251 -5.34 -23.95 -8.49
C VAL A 251 -4.11 -24.48 -7.76
N ARG A 252 -3.34 -25.38 -8.37
CA ARG A 252 -2.11 -25.92 -7.78
C ARG A 252 -1.05 -24.85 -7.53
N ALA A 253 -0.91 -23.90 -8.46
CA ALA A 253 -0.01 -22.76 -8.30
C ALA A 253 -0.42 -21.92 -7.07
N TYR A 254 -1.71 -21.60 -6.93
CA TYR A 254 -2.23 -20.86 -5.79
C TYR A 254 -2.01 -21.59 -4.45
N GLU A 255 -2.25 -22.89 -4.41
CA GLU A 255 -2.04 -23.73 -3.23
C GLU A 255 -0.56 -23.75 -2.84
N SER A 256 0.35 -23.88 -3.81
CA SER A 256 1.79 -23.82 -3.59
C SER A 256 2.22 -22.49 -2.95
N PHE A 257 1.83 -21.36 -3.55
CA PHE A 257 2.14 -20.03 -3.00
C PHE A 257 1.49 -19.80 -1.62
N SER A 258 0.30 -20.32 -1.40
CA SER A 258 -0.38 -20.24 -0.10
C SER A 258 0.33 -21.05 0.97
N SER A 259 0.81 -22.25 0.65
CA SER A 259 1.60 -23.06 1.58
C SER A 259 2.90 -22.34 1.96
N VAL A 260 3.66 -21.90 0.96
CA VAL A 260 4.93 -21.18 1.18
C VAL A 260 4.72 -19.91 1.99
N GLY A 261 3.68 -19.12 1.66
CA GLY A 261 3.35 -17.90 2.42
C GLY A 261 3.00 -18.18 3.88
N ASN A 262 2.26 -19.25 4.17
CA ASN A 262 1.92 -19.64 5.53
C ASN A 262 3.16 -20.12 6.33
N ASP A 263 4.03 -20.90 5.69
CA ASP A 263 5.26 -21.39 6.32
C ASP A 263 6.24 -20.24 6.60
N LEU A 264 6.31 -19.25 5.70
CA LEU A 264 7.07 -18.02 5.89
C LEU A 264 6.57 -17.26 7.11
N LEU A 265 5.25 -16.98 7.19
CA LEU A 265 4.65 -16.26 8.32
C LEU A 265 4.92 -16.95 9.66
N ARG A 266 4.85 -18.29 9.70
CA ARG A 266 5.18 -19.08 10.90
C ARG A 266 6.65 -18.95 11.29
N THR A 267 7.55 -19.00 10.32
CA THR A 267 9.00 -18.89 10.55
C THR A 267 9.36 -17.51 11.11
N ILE A 268 8.77 -16.46 10.54
CA ILE A 268 8.90 -15.07 11.01
C ILE A 268 8.41 -14.93 12.45
N GLU A 269 7.20 -15.45 12.73
CA GLU A 269 6.62 -15.37 14.06
C GLU A 269 7.50 -16.09 15.09
N PHE A 270 8.08 -17.23 14.73
CA PHE A 270 9.02 -17.96 15.57
C PHE A 270 10.30 -17.16 15.85
N GLU A 271 10.98 -16.63 14.82
CA GLU A 271 12.20 -15.85 15.00
C GLU A 271 11.96 -14.54 15.77
N ARG A 272 10.83 -13.87 15.51
CA ARG A 272 10.42 -12.69 16.27
C ARG A 272 10.23 -13.01 17.75
N ASN A 273 9.55 -14.12 18.06
CA ASN A 273 9.35 -14.57 19.44
C ASN A 273 10.68 -14.94 20.13
N LYS A 274 11.62 -15.51 19.38
CA LYS A 274 12.97 -15.82 19.87
C LYS A 274 13.77 -14.56 20.20
N ILE A 275 13.82 -13.59 19.28
CA ILE A 275 14.48 -12.29 19.50
C ILE A 275 13.86 -11.55 20.69
N GLU A 276 12.53 -11.54 20.79
CA GLU A 276 11.83 -10.91 21.92
C GLU A 276 12.14 -11.61 23.25
N SER A 277 12.24 -12.94 23.25
CA SER A 277 12.67 -13.72 24.41
C SER A 277 14.11 -13.40 24.82
N GLU A 278 15.05 -13.32 23.88
CA GLU A 278 16.45 -12.96 24.13
C GLU A 278 16.59 -11.53 24.65
N ARG A 279 15.93 -10.56 24.01
CA ARG A 279 15.86 -9.18 24.51
C ARG A 279 15.28 -9.11 25.92
N ASN A 280 14.27 -9.92 26.21
CA ASN A 280 13.71 -10.00 27.56
C ASN A 280 14.70 -10.59 28.58
N LYS A 281 15.56 -11.53 28.19
CA LYS A 281 16.66 -12.03 29.04
C LYS A 281 17.71 -10.97 29.30
N ASP A 282 18.16 -10.25 28.28
CA ASP A 282 19.18 -9.19 28.43
C ASP A 282 18.70 -8.07 29.34
N VAL A 283 17.46 -7.63 29.17
CA VAL A 283 16.91 -6.59 30.04
C VAL A 283 16.69 -7.12 31.47
N ARG A 284 16.35 -8.40 31.65
CA ARG A 284 16.30 -9.02 33.00
C ARG A 284 17.69 -9.03 33.65
N LEU A 285 18.72 -9.43 32.91
CA LEU A 285 20.11 -9.42 33.37
C LEU A 285 20.54 -8.01 33.79
N LEU A 286 20.26 -7.00 32.96
CA LEU A 286 20.55 -5.59 33.25
C LEU A 286 19.80 -5.10 34.49
N THR A 287 18.54 -5.53 34.66
CA THR A 287 17.73 -5.20 35.86
C THR A 287 18.34 -5.80 37.12
N VAL A 288 18.83 -7.05 37.06
CA VAL A 288 19.52 -7.69 38.18
C VAL A 288 20.82 -6.97 38.50
N PHE A 289 21.65 -6.66 37.51
CA PHE A 289 22.90 -5.90 37.71
C PHE A 289 22.62 -4.50 38.29
N GLY A 290 21.63 -3.79 37.75
CA GLY A 290 21.19 -2.50 38.28
C GLY A 290 20.73 -2.59 39.73
N SER A 291 19.98 -3.64 40.09
CA SER A 291 19.54 -3.88 41.46
C SER A 291 20.71 -4.16 42.40
N VAL A 292 21.67 -5.00 42.00
CA VAL A 292 22.88 -5.29 42.78
C VAL A 292 23.71 -4.03 42.99
N PHE A 293 23.94 -3.25 41.92
CA PHE A 293 24.70 -2.00 42.00
C PHE A 293 24.00 -0.97 42.90
N THR A 294 22.67 -0.91 42.84
CA THR A 294 21.85 -0.06 43.75
C THR A 294 22.11 -0.44 45.20
N VAL A 295 22.09 -1.73 45.53
CA VAL A 295 22.37 -2.21 46.89
C VAL A 295 23.79 -1.86 47.32
N ILE A 296 24.79 -2.03 46.44
CA ILE A 296 26.19 -1.66 46.74
C ILE A 296 26.31 -0.17 47.04
N ILE A 297 25.73 0.71 46.20
CA ILE A 297 25.73 2.15 46.43
C ILE A 297 25.08 2.46 47.78
N CYS A 298 23.91 1.88 48.06
CA CYS A 298 23.18 2.08 49.31
C CYS A 298 24.05 1.74 50.53
N VAL A 299 24.76 0.61 50.50
CA VAL A 299 25.68 0.18 51.57
C VAL A 299 26.86 1.14 51.71
N LEU A 300 27.50 1.54 50.60
CA LEU A 300 28.61 2.48 50.62
C LEU A 300 28.20 3.85 51.18
N THR A 301 27.04 4.37 50.75
CA THR A 301 26.49 5.64 51.24
C THR A 301 26.16 5.55 52.73
N PHE A 302 25.66 4.41 53.22
CA PHE A 302 25.43 4.18 54.64
C PHE A 302 26.72 4.28 55.45
N PHE A 303 27.81 3.62 55.02
CA PHE A 303 29.09 3.68 55.72
C PHE A 303 29.74 5.07 55.69
N VAL A 304 29.70 5.77 54.56
CA VAL A 304 30.18 7.16 54.47
C VAL A 304 29.36 8.08 55.38
N GLY A 305 28.05 7.89 55.43
CA GLY A 305 27.17 8.65 56.34
C GLY A 305 27.49 8.38 57.81
N LEU A 306 27.76 7.13 58.20
CA LEU A 306 28.19 6.79 59.55
C LEU A 306 29.54 7.42 59.91
N ASP A 307 30.52 7.39 59.01
CA ASP A 307 31.83 8.04 59.21
C ASP A 307 31.66 9.55 59.41
N ALA A 308 30.84 10.20 58.57
CA ALA A 308 30.51 11.63 58.69
C ALA A 308 29.85 11.94 60.03
N ILE A 309 28.83 11.17 60.45
CA ILE A 309 28.16 11.32 61.75
C ILE A 309 29.17 11.15 62.90
N SER A 310 30.08 10.17 62.80
CA SER A 310 31.09 9.94 63.84
C SER A 310 32.04 11.14 64.00
N LYS A 311 32.44 11.76 62.89
CA LYS A 311 33.27 12.97 62.87
C LYS A 311 32.53 14.21 63.38
N LEU A 312 31.21 14.26 63.17
CA LEU A 312 30.34 15.36 63.61
C LEU A 312 29.82 15.21 65.05
N ALA A 313 30.07 14.07 65.72
CA ALA A 313 29.56 13.73 67.05
C ALA A 313 29.93 14.74 68.17
N HIS A 314 30.91 15.61 67.93
CA HIS A 314 31.35 16.66 68.85
C HIS A 314 30.89 18.08 68.46
N THR A 315 29.94 18.21 67.54
CA THR A 315 29.43 19.52 67.06
C THR A 315 27.91 19.63 67.19
N GLU A 316 27.38 20.84 67.40
CA GLU A 316 25.92 21.10 67.45
C GLU A 316 25.18 20.73 66.15
N LYS A 317 25.90 20.49 65.05
CA LYS A 317 25.37 20.08 63.74
C LYS A 317 24.90 18.61 63.68
N LEU A 318 25.14 17.81 64.73
CA LEU A 318 24.83 16.38 64.77
C LEU A 318 23.34 16.07 64.52
N LEU A 319 22.44 16.85 65.12
CA LEU A 319 20.99 16.62 65.06
C LEU A 319 20.43 16.76 63.63
N LEU A 320 20.98 17.70 62.86
CA LEU A 320 20.57 17.95 61.46
C LEU A 320 21.01 16.79 60.57
N HIS A 321 22.26 16.33 60.71
CA HIS A 321 22.79 15.23 59.90
C HIS A 321 22.14 13.87 60.25
N THR A 322 21.84 13.59 61.52
CA THR A 322 21.11 12.36 61.88
C THR A 322 19.67 12.35 61.36
N SER A 323 19.00 13.52 61.32
CA SER A 323 17.65 13.63 60.78
C SER A 323 17.61 13.43 59.26
N PHE A 324 18.56 14.02 58.53
CA PHE A 324 18.71 13.80 57.09
C PHE A 324 19.11 12.36 56.76
N PHE A 325 20.01 11.75 57.53
CA PHE A 325 20.40 10.36 57.35
C PHE A 325 19.24 9.39 57.60
N GLY A 326 18.42 9.64 58.63
CA GLY A 326 17.19 8.88 58.87
C GLY A 326 16.19 8.98 57.71
N LEU A 327 16.02 10.17 57.14
CA LEU A 327 15.16 10.41 55.97
C LEU A 327 15.70 9.72 54.70
N PHE A 328 17.02 9.67 54.55
CA PHE A 328 17.70 8.94 53.48
C PHE A 328 17.48 7.43 53.60
N VAL A 329 17.70 6.85 54.78
CA VAL A 329 17.47 5.41 55.02
C VAL A 329 15.99 5.04 54.85
N PHE A 330 15.08 5.89 55.30
CA PHE A 330 13.63 5.67 55.16
C PHE A 330 13.16 5.73 53.69
N SER A 331 13.65 6.70 52.92
CA SER A 331 13.34 6.79 51.48
C SER A 331 13.96 5.64 50.68
N MET A 332 15.15 5.17 51.07
CA MET A 332 15.80 3.97 50.51
C MET A 332 14.97 2.70 50.74
N PHE A 333 14.42 2.51 51.94
CA PHE A 333 13.55 1.37 52.26
C PHE A 333 12.27 1.36 51.41
N PHE A 334 11.65 2.53 51.18
CA PHE A 334 10.49 2.66 50.30
C PHE A 334 10.82 2.42 48.82
N ALA A 335 12.00 2.85 48.34
CA ALA A 335 12.44 2.58 46.98
C ALA A 335 12.65 1.07 46.73
N ILE A 336 13.22 0.35 47.70
CA ILE A 336 13.39 -1.12 47.65
C ILE A 336 12.03 -1.83 47.66
N LEU A 337 11.09 -1.39 48.52
CA LEU A 337 9.73 -1.93 48.55
C LEU A 337 8.95 -1.67 47.26
N ALA A 338 9.10 -0.50 46.65
CA ALA A 338 8.50 -0.17 45.36
C ALA A 338 9.10 -1.02 44.23
N ALA A 339 10.42 -1.26 44.25
CA ALA A 339 11.12 -2.13 43.30
C ALA A 339 10.65 -3.60 43.37
N LEU A 340 10.33 -4.09 44.57
CA LEU A 340 9.85 -5.47 44.79
C LEU A 340 8.37 -5.66 44.41
N LYS A 341 7.57 -4.60 44.32
CA LYS A 341 6.11 -4.68 44.06
C LYS A 341 5.69 -4.29 42.64
N LEU A 342 6.49 -3.54 41.88
CA LEU A 342 6.05 -3.00 40.59
C LEU A 342 6.41 -3.92 39.42
N LYS A 343 5.37 -4.38 38.72
CA LYS A 343 5.45 -5.15 37.47
C LYS A 343 5.79 -4.25 36.26
N GLU A 344 5.77 -2.92 36.44
CA GLU A 344 5.92 -1.93 35.37
C GLU A 344 7.29 -1.23 35.41
N ARG A 345 8.10 -1.52 34.40
CA ARG A 345 9.51 -1.12 34.22
C ARG A 345 9.79 0.38 34.29
N ASN A 346 8.84 1.23 33.89
CA ASN A 346 9.12 2.66 33.71
C ASN A 346 9.18 3.43 35.04
N ILE A 347 8.45 2.98 36.06
CA ILE A 347 8.40 3.65 37.36
C ILE A 347 9.69 3.40 38.16
N PHE A 348 10.30 2.22 38.03
CA PHE A 348 11.56 1.89 38.70
C PHE A 348 12.73 2.75 38.22
N VAL A 349 12.86 2.96 36.90
CA VAL A 349 13.94 3.80 36.33
C VAL A 349 13.80 5.26 36.78
N ILE A 350 12.56 5.78 36.80
CA ILE A 350 12.29 7.16 37.25
C ILE A 350 12.63 7.31 38.74
N LEU A 351 12.20 6.36 39.58
CA LEU A 351 12.52 6.37 41.01
C LEU A 351 14.03 6.24 41.27
N PHE A 352 14.74 5.43 40.48
CA PHE A 352 16.19 5.25 40.59
C PHE A 352 16.95 6.53 40.24
N VAL A 353 16.60 7.20 39.13
CA VAL A 353 17.21 8.48 38.73
C VAL A 353 16.95 9.56 39.78
N MET A 354 15.73 9.66 40.28
CA MET A 354 15.40 10.60 41.37
C MET A 354 16.21 10.31 42.64
N PHE A 355 16.40 9.03 42.97
CA PHE A 355 17.19 8.61 44.14
C PHE A 355 18.68 8.91 44.00
N SER A 356 19.28 8.65 42.83
CA SER A 356 20.68 9.00 42.56
C SER A 356 20.93 10.51 42.63
N ILE A 357 20.00 11.33 42.12
CA ILE A 357 20.06 12.80 42.23
C ILE A 357 20.02 13.21 43.72
N PHE A 358 19.13 12.63 44.51
CA PHE A 358 19.02 12.95 45.93
C PHE A 358 20.26 12.53 46.74
N ALA A 359 20.83 11.36 46.45
CA ALA A 359 22.06 10.87 47.07
C ALA A 359 23.27 11.76 46.73
N VAL A 360 23.40 12.22 45.48
CA VAL A 360 24.45 13.15 45.06
C VAL A 360 24.28 14.52 45.72
N LEU A 361 23.06 15.05 45.78
CA LEU A 361 22.78 16.31 46.48
C LEU A 361 23.12 16.23 47.98
N PHE A 362 22.82 15.10 48.63
CA PHE A 362 23.20 14.85 50.02
C PHE A 362 24.72 14.77 50.21
N LEU A 363 25.43 14.12 49.28
CA LEU A 363 26.89 14.03 49.33
C LEU A 363 27.55 15.42 49.16
N ILE A 364 27.05 16.23 48.21
CA ILE A 364 27.53 17.60 47.98
C ILE A 364 27.29 18.45 49.22
N THR A 365 26.08 18.42 49.79
CA THR A 365 25.78 19.19 51.02
C THR A 365 26.62 18.72 52.21
N SER A 366 26.94 17.43 52.32
CA SER A 366 27.78 16.91 53.41
C SER A 366 29.27 17.22 53.26
N ILE A 367 29.75 17.52 52.04
CA ILE A 367 31.15 17.91 51.78
C ILE A 367 31.35 19.43 51.93
N TYR A 368 30.34 20.24 51.61
CA TYR A 368 30.45 21.69 51.56
C TYR A 368 29.92 22.43 52.83
N LEU A 369 29.32 21.74 53.79
CA LEU A 369 28.87 22.28 55.11
C LEU A 369 29.61 21.63 56.27
#